data_AF-A0A0N1B5T8-F1
#
_entry.id   AF-A0A0N1B5T8-F1
#
_cell.length_a   1.000
_cell.length_b   1.000
_cell.length_c   1.000
_cell.angle_alpha   90.00
_cell.angle_beta   90.00
_cell.angle_gamma   90.00
#
_symmetry.space_group_name_H-M   'P 1'
#
loop_
_entity.id
_entity.type
_entity.pdbx_description
1 polymer ?
#
loop_
_entity_poly.entity_id
_entity_poly.type
_entity_poly.pdbx_seq_one_letter_code
_entity_poly.pdbx_strand_id
1 'polypeptide(L)' 'MKDAARRKVRHAISTGALTRKSECEQCGSGPKRSDGVAAVQAHHDDYSKPLCVRWLCAKCHTAWHKKHDAARARLGEKA' A
#
# COMPACT_ATOMS: atom_id res chain seq x y z
N MET A 1 9.58 -11.24 -5.05
CA MET A 1 8.25 -11.52 -4.43
C MET A 1 7.30 -10.31 -4.43
N LYS A 2 7.79 -9.07 -4.23
CA LYS A 2 6.97 -7.84 -4.20
C LYS A 2 6.09 -7.63 -5.45
N ASP A 3 6.60 -7.97 -6.64
CA ASP A 3 5.82 -7.82 -7.89
C ASP A 3 4.70 -8.84 -8.04
N ALA A 4 4.87 -10.04 -7.49
CA ALA A 4 3.78 -11.03 -7.44
C ALA A 4 2.64 -10.56 -6.52
N ALA A 5 2.95 -9.99 -5.36
CA ALA A 5 1.94 -9.41 -4.46
C ALA A 5 1.16 -8.28 -5.13
N ARG A 6 1.86 -7.34 -5.76
CA ARG A 6 1.25 -6.24 -6.53
C ARG A 6 0.34 -6.74 -7.65
N ARG A 7 0.75 -7.78 -8.40
CA ARG A 7 -0.07 -8.39 -9.45
C ARG A 7 -1.34 -9.02 -8.88
N LYS A 8 -1.25 -9.74 -7.76
CA LYS A 8 -2.40 -10.34 -7.08
C LYS A 8 -3.41 -9.28 -6.62
N VAL A 9 -2.96 -8.17 -6.03
CA VAL A 9 -3.83 -7.04 -5.67
C VAL A 9 -4.56 -6.49 -6.89
N ARG A 10 -3.85 -6.21 -7.99
CA ARG A 10 -4.47 -5.68 -9.22
C ARG A 10 -5.51 -6.64 -9.78
N HIS A 11 -5.20 -7.93 -9.82
CA HIS A 11 -6.13 -8.96 -10.28
C HIS A 11 -7.36 -9.05 -9.38
N ALA A 12 -7.18 -9.05 -8.06
CA ALA A 12 -8.29 -9.09 -7.10
C ALA A 12 -9.20 -7.86 -7.21
N ILE A 13 -8.65 -6.67 -7.45
CA ILE A 13 -9.46 -5.47 -7.74
C ILE A 13 -10.22 -5.62 -9.04
N SER A 14 -9.55 -6.07 -10.11
CA SER A 14 -10.17 -6.22 -11.43
C SER A 14 -11.28 -7.28 -11.46
N THR A 15 -11.20 -8.28 -10.60
CA THR A 15 -12.20 -9.36 -10.49
C THR A 15 -13.26 -9.09 -9.42
N GLY A 16 -13.15 -7.97 -8.67
CA GLY A 16 -14.05 -7.64 -7.58
C GLY A 16 -13.77 -8.38 -6.26
N ALA A 17 -12.79 -9.29 -6.21
CA ALA A 17 -12.38 -9.99 -5.00
C ALA A 17 -11.74 -9.08 -3.94
N LEU A 18 -11.28 -7.89 -4.32
CA LEU A 18 -10.76 -6.88 -3.38
C LEU A 18 -11.24 -5.48 -3.76
N THR A 19 -11.98 -4.82 -2.89
CA THR A 19 -12.42 -3.45 -3.10
C THR A 19 -11.35 -2.45 -2.68
N ARG A 20 -11.02 -1.50 -3.58
CA ARG A 20 -10.16 -0.37 -3.26
C ARG A 20 -10.93 0.64 -2.40
N LYS A 21 -10.37 1.03 -1.25
CA LYS A 21 -10.93 2.14 -0.46
C LYS A 21 -10.71 3.49 -1.14
N SER A 22 -11.63 4.43 -0.90
CA SER A 22 -11.50 5.81 -1.36
C SER A 22 -10.61 6.66 -0.45
N GLU A 23 -10.41 6.22 0.79
CA GLU A 23 -9.80 6.99 1.87
C GLU A 23 -8.58 6.28 2.45
N CYS A 24 -7.66 7.09 2.96
CA CYS A 24 -6.46 6.67 3.65
C CYS A 24 -6.83 6.12 5.02
N GLU A 25 -6.46 4.88 5.31
CA GLU A 25 -6.73 4.24 6.62
C GLU A 25 -5.93 4.87 7.77
N GLN A 26 -4.89 5.65 7.48
CA GLN A 26 -4.04 6.27 8.50
C GLN A 26 -4.48 7.69 8.89
N CYS A 27 -4.96 8.49 7.93
CA CYS A 27 -5.28 9.90 8.17
C CYS A 27 -6.69 10.29 7.71
N GLY A 28 -7.47 9.35 7.18
CA GLY A 28 -8.83 9.59 6.69
C GLY A 28 -8.92 10.36 5.38
N SER A 29 -7.81 10.87 4.83
CA SER A 29 -7.89 11.67 3.60
C SER A 29 -8.32 10.82 2.40
N GLY A 30 -9.23 11.34 1.58
CA GLY A 30 -9.63 10.75 0.31
C GLY A 30 -9.01 11.46 -0.89
N PRO A 31 -7.67 11.42 -1.09
CA PRO A 31 -7.05 12.09 -2.22
C PRO A 31 -7.55 11.46 -3.51
N LYS A 32 -7.85 12.29 -4.49
CA LYS A 32 -8.25 11.86 -5.83
C LYS A 32 -7.22 12.35 -6.84
N ARG A 33 -7.03 11.57 -7.90
CA ARG A 33 -6.23 11.99 -9.06
C ARG A 33 -7.08 12.89 -9.95
N SER A 34 -6.47 13.46 -10.99
CA SER A 34 -7.15 14.32 -11.97
C SER A 34 -8.31 13.61 -12.70
N ASP A 35 -8.27 12.29 -12.80
CA ASP A 35 -9.35 11.47 -13.38
C ASP A 35 -10.42 11.03 -12.37
N GLY A 36 -10.43 11.59 -11.16
CA GLY A 36 -11.42 11.33 -10.12
C GLY A 36 -11.20 10.03 -9.33
N VAL A 37 -10.23 9.20 -9.72
CA VAL A 37 -9.94 7.93 -9.05
C VAL A 37 -9.21 8.16 -7.72
N ALA A 38 -9.55 7.39 -6.69
CA ALA A 38 -8.87 7.42 -5.40
C ALA A 38 -7.36 7.17 -5.55
N ALA A 39 -6.55 8.09 -5.00
CA ALA A 39 -5.10 8.12 -5.09
C ALA A 39 -4.41 7.40 -3.91
N VAL A 40 -5.14 6.51 -3.23
CA VAL A 40 -4.57 5.64 -2.20
C VAL A 40 -3.85 4.45 -2.84
N GLN A 41 -2.80 4.00 -2.16
CA GLN A 41 -1.91 2.93 -2.58
C GLN A 41 -2.08 1.72 -1.67
N ALA A 42 -1.97 0.52 -2.23
CA ALA A 42 -1.97 -0.72 -1.48
C ALA A 42 -0.62 -0.91 -0.77
N HIS A 43 -0.58 -0.61 0.51
CA HIS A 43 0.56 -0.87 1.38
C HIS A 43 0.52 -2.32 1.87
N HIS A 44 1.66 -3.00 1.78
CA HIS A 44 1.80 -4.38 2.25
C HIS A 44 2.67 -4.36 3.51
N ASP A 45 2.08 -4.63 4.67
CA ASP A 45 2.84 -4.86 5.91
C ASP A 45 3.54 -6.23 5.88
N ASP A 46 2.93 -7.22 5.22
CA ASP A 46 3.47 -8.57 5.03
C ASP A 46 3.28 -9.01 3.57
N TYR A 47 4.38 -9.07 2.82
CA TYR A 47 4.36 -9.47 1.41
C TYR A 47 4.01 -10.95 1.18
N SER A 48 4.01 -11.79 2.22
CA SER A 48 3.52 -13.18 2.14
C SER A 48 1.99 -13.26 2.08
N LYS A 49 1.30 -12.19 2.48
CA LYS A 49 -0.17 -12.04 2.48
C LYS A 49 -0.61 -10.98 1.46
N PRO A 50 -0.56 -11.29 0.16
CA PRO A 50 -0.67 -10.31 -0.91
C PRO A 50 -2.01 -9.57 -0.98
N LEU A 51 -3.08 -10.12 -0.42
CA LEU A 51 -4.40 -9.46 -0.39
C LEU A 51 -4.68 -8.73 0.94
N CYS A 52 -3.81 -8.91 1.94
CA CYS A 52 -3.87 -8.20 3.20
C CYS A 52 -3.10 -6.89 3.05
N VAL A 53 -3.78 -5.86 2.56
CA VAL A 53 -3.19 -4.55 2.30
C VAL A 53 -3.94 -3.46 3.05
N ARG A 54 -3.22 -2.40 3.41
CA ARG A 54 -3.81 -1.15 3.89
C ARG A 54 -3.85 -0.14 2.77
N TRP A 55 -4.92 0.64 2.69
CA TRP A 55 -5.03 1.73 1.72
C TRP A 55 -4.48 3.02 2.30
N LEU A 56 -3.33 3.48 1.80
CA LEU A 56 -2.65 4.67 2.32
C LEU A 56 -2.46 5.72 1.23
N CYS A 57 -2.66 7.00 1.56
CA CYS A 57 -2.23 8.08 0.68
C CYS A 57 -0.70 8.09 0.55
N ALA A 58 -0.17 8.67 -0.53
CA ALA A 58 1.28 8.68 -0.79
C ALA A 58 2.10 9.27 0.38
N LYS A 59 1.57 10.28 1.09
CA LYS A 59 2.20 10.89 2.27
C LYS A 59 2.33 9.88 3.42
N CYS A 60 1.22 9.26 3.83
CA CYS A 60 1.22 8.25 4.90
C CYS A 60 2.01 7.01 4.51
N HIS A 61 1.95 6.60 3.26
CA HIS A 61 2.69 5.44 2.77
C HIS A 61 4.20 5.66 2.87
N THR A 62 4.70 6.80 2.42
CA THR A 62 6.12 7.17 2.53
C THR A 62 6.54 7.34 4.00
N ALA A 63 5.70 7.97 4.82
CA ALA A 63 5.97 8.15 6.25
C ALA A 63 6.10 6.81 6.98
N TRP A 64 5.27 5.83 6.64
CA TRP A 64 5.36 4.49 7.21
C TRP A 64 6.71 3.83 6.86
N HIS A 65 7.09 3.83 5.58
CA HIS A 65 8.40 3.28 5.14
C HIS A 65 9.55 4.00 5.84
N LYS A 66 9.52 5.33 5.94
CA LYS A 66 10.55 6.07 6.69
C LYS A 66 10.66 5.64 8.15
N LYS A 67 9.53 5.40 8.83
CA LYS A 67 9.51 5.02 10.24
C LYS A 67 9.92 3.54 10.46
N HIS A 68 9.54 2.65 9.55
CA HIS A 68 9.69 1.20 9.73
C HIS A 68 10.91 0.62 8.98
N ASP A 69 11.31 1.20 7.85
CA ASP A 69 12.53 0.79 7.12
C ASP A 69 13.79 1.47 7.68
N ALA A 70 13.69 2.67 8.28
CA ALA A 70 14.83 3.27 8.99
C ALA A 70 15.27 2.42 10.19
N ALA A 71 14.37 1.61 10.75
CA ALA A 71 14.71 0.59 11.74
C ALA A 71 15.57 -0.55 11.14
N ARG A 72 15.41 -0.86 9.85
CA ARG A 72 16.22 -1.86 9.13
C ARG A 72 17.58 -1.33 8.69
N ALA A 73 17.70 -0.03 8.39
CA ALA A 73 18.98 0.59 8.04
C ALA A 73 20.00 0.59 9.20
N ARG A 74 19.52 0.57 10.46
CA ARG A 74 20.39 0.47 11.64
C ARG A 74 20.91 -0.96 11.93
N LEU A 75 20.39 -1.97 11.23
CA LEU A 75 20.75 -3.38 11.43
C LEU A 75 21.45 -4.04 10.23
N GLY A 76 21.75 -3.30 9.15
CA GLY A 76 22.70 -3.76 8.14
C GLY A 76 22.29 -4.97 7.30
N GLU A 77 21.00 -5.25 7.13
CA GLU A 77 20.54 -6.36 6.28
C GLU A 77 19.79 -5.83 5.05
N LYS A 78 20.45 -5.96 3.89
CA LYS A 78 19.94 -5.56 2.57
C LYS A 78 18.78 -6.48 2.17
N ALA A 79 17.69 -5.87 1.69
CA ALA A 79 16.54 -6.54 1.08
C ALA A 79 16.70 -6.67 -0.44
#